data_AF-A0A820T0N8-F1
#
_entry.id   AF-A0A820T0N8-F1
#
_cell.length_a   1.000
_cell.length_b   1.000
_cell.length_c   1.000
_cell.angle_alpha   90.00
_cell.angle_beta   90.00
_cell.angle_gamma   90.00
#
_symmetry.space_group_name_H-M   'P 1'
#
loop_
_entity.id
_entity.type
_entity.pdbx_description
1 polymer ?
#
loop_
_entity_poly.entity_id
_entity_poly.type
_entity_poly.pdbx_seq_one_letter_code
_entity_poly.pdbx_strand_id
1 'polypeptide(L)' 'MAGGIGQWYWNAAPNPFGKDQPAQWIAYSSNDNKTIEDSFIKNATKVELENHCIYFHERMQVHKQDFNRQRPIKREEKK' A
#
# COMPACT_ATOMS: atom_id res chain seq x y z
N MET A 1 14.44 -14.45 14.65
CA MET A 1 13.84 -14.19 13.32
C MET A 1 13.88 -12.69 13.08
N ALA A 2 14.83 -12.20 12.29
CA ALA A 2 14.91 -10.79 11.95
C ALA A 2 13.92 -10.50 10.82
N GLY A 3 12.67 -10.23 11.18
CA GLY A 3 11.70 -9.69 10.23
C GLY A 3 12.11 -8.27 9.87
N GLY A 4 12.76 -8.10 8.72
CA GLY A 4 13.09 -6.77 8.20
C GLY A 4 11.79 -5.96 8.05
N ILE A 5 11.81 -4.70 8.50
CA ILE A 5 10.68 -3.80 8.34
C ILE A 5 10.51 -3.54 6.84
N GLY A 6 9.47 -4.11 6.24
CA GLY A 6 9.11 -3.84 4.85
C GLY A 6 8.77 -2.36 4.66
N GLN A 7 9.22 -1.78 3.55
CA GLN A 7 8.76 -0.47 3.11
C GLN A 7 7.63 -0.66 2.10
N TRP A 8 6.48 -0.08 2.40
CA TRP A 8 5.31 -0.07 1.55
C TRP A 8 5.28 1.20 0.70
N TYR A 9 4.75 1.04 -0.51
CA TYR A 9 4.58 2.09 -1.49
C TYR A 9 3.22 1.99 -2.18
N TRP A 10 2.74 3.12 -2.68
CA TRP A 10 1.53 3.23 -3.48
C TRP A 10 1.81 3.94 -4.80
N ASN A 11 1.09 3.58 -5.86
CA ASN A 11 1.25 4.24 -7.16
C ASN A 11 0.44 5.55 -7.21
N ALA A 12 1.16 6.67 -7.20
CA ALA A 12 0.62 8.01 -7.23
C ALA A 12 0.31 8.55 -8.63
N ALA A 13 0.60 7.78 -9.68
CA ALA A 13 0.30 8.19 -11.05
C ALA A 13 -1.18 8.59 -11.22
N PRO A 14 -1.50 9.57 -12.07
CA PRO A 14 -2.89 9.96 -12.37
C PRO A 14 -3.72 8.80 -12.91
N ASN A 15 -3.10 7.96 -13.76
CA ASN A 15 -3.67 6.69 -14.21
C ASN A 15 -2.85 5.52 -13.63
N PRO A 16 -3.17 5.07 -12.40
CA PRO A 16 -2.34 4.10 -11.67
C PRO A 16 -2.33 2.69 -12.28
N PHE A 17 -3.25 2.39 -13.19
CA PHE A 17 -3.34 1.11 -13.91
C PHE A 17 -3.00 1.24 -15.40
N GLY A 18 -2.74 2.47 -15.88
CA GLY A 18 -2.36 2.73 -17.26
C GLY A 18 -0.97 2.20 -17.57
N LYS A 19 -0.75 1.78 -18.81
CA LYS A 19 0.58 1.42 -19.32
C LYS A 19 1.30 2.62 -19.95
N ASP A 20 0.56 3.70 -20.20
CA ASP A 20 1.00 4.88 -20.91
C ASP A 20 1.91 5.78 -20.08
N GLN A 21 1.93 5.62 -18.75
CA GLN A 21 2.75 6.40 -17.84
C GLN A 21 3.56 5.50 -16.91
N PRO A 22 4.80 5.88 -16.58
CA PRO A 22 5.58 5.15 -15.61
C PRO A 22 4.90 5.20 -14.24
N ALA A 23 4.93 4.07 -13.53
CA ALA A 23 4.41 4.00 -12.17
C ALA A 23 5.20 4.95 -11.25
N GLN A 24 4.48 5.78 -10.51
CA GLN A 24 5.06 6.72 -9.55
C GLN A 24 4.89 6.15 -8.15
N TRP A 25 5.84 5.32 -7.73
CA TRP A 25 5.80 4.70 -6.42
C TRP A 25 6.21 5.69 -5.32
N ILE A 26 5.26 6.03 -4.45
CA ILE A 26 5.50 6.89 -3.29
C ILE A 26 5.46 6.03 -2.04
N ALA A 27 6.46 6.21 -1.16
CA ALA A 27 6.52 5.52 0.11
C ALA A 27 5.39 5.99 1.04
N TYR A 28 4.79 5.08 1.79
CA TYR A 28 3.94 5.48 2.91
C TYR A 28 4.75 6.19 3.99
N SER A 29 4.07 7.08 4.73
CA SER A 29 4.64 7.72 5.91
C SER A 29 5.14 6.67 6.91
N SER A 30 6.11 7.00 7.76
CA SER A 30 6.64 6.05 8.76
C SER A 30 5.56 5.45 9.66
N ASN A 31 4.52 6.25 9.99
CA ASN A 31 3.43 5.83 10.86
C ASN A 31 2.47 4.87 10.13
N ASP A 32 2.07 5.21 8.91
CA ASP A 32 1.23 4.34 8.09
C ASP A 32 1.98 3.05 7.75
N ASN A 33 3.23 3.16 7.32
CA ASN A 33 4.07 2.01 6.98
C ASN A 33 4.15 1.01 8.13
N LYS A 34 4.36 1.50 9.37
CA LYS A 34 4.38 0.64 10.56
C LYS A 34 3.05 -0.06 10.76
N THR A 35 1.93 0.64 10.58
CA THR A 35 0.57 0.10 10.75
C THR A 35 0.26 -0.97 9.69
N ILE A 36 0.65 -0.71 8.44
CA ILE A 36 0.49 -1.62 7.30
C ILE A 36 1.34 -2.88 7.51
N GLU A 37 2.62 -2.70 7.87
CA GLU A 37 3.55 -3.81 8.08
C GLU A 37 3.14 -4.68 9.27
N ASP A 38 2.72 -4.10 10.40
CA ASP A 38 2.22 -4.84 11.56
C ASP A 38 0.99 -5.69 11.19
N SER A 39 0.06 -5.12 10.44
CA SER A 39 -1.14 -5.83 9.96
C SER A 39 -0.79 -6.95 8.98
N PHE A 40 0.18 -6.72 8.09
CA PHE A 40 0.67 -7.71 7.14
C PHE A 40 1.35 -8.89 7.85
N ILE A 41 2.23 -8.62 8.82
CA ILE A 41 2.92 -9.66 9.62
C ILE A 41 1.91 -10.50 10.41
N LYS A 42 0.80 -9.89 10.84
CA LYS A 42 -0.32 -10.58 11.50
C LYS A 42 -1.21 -11.37 10.53
N ASN A 43 -0.85 -11.46 9.25
CA ASN A 43 -1.64 -12.10 8.20
C ASN A 43 -3.07 -11.55 8.09
N ALA A 44 -3.27 -10.25 8.36
CA ALA A 44 -4.54 -9.60 8.11
C ALA A 44 -4.85 -9.59 6.60
N THR A 45 -6.13 -9.58 6.24
CA THR A 45 -6.56 -9.47 4.82
C THR A 45 -6.55 -8.03 4.34
N LYS A 46 -6.80 -7.08 5.25
CA LYS A 46 -6.81 -5.63 4.99
C LYS A 46 -6.36 -4.84 6.22
N VAL A 47 -6.01 -3.58 6.00
CA VAL A 47 -5.76 -2.58 7.04
C VAL A 47 -6.47 -1.28 6.68
N GLU A 48 -7.05 -0.62 7.67
CA GLU A 48 -7.72 0.66 7.51
C GLU A 48 -6.79 1.79 7.97
N LEU A 49 -6.40 2.65 7.04
CA LEU A 49 -5.73 3.93 7.32
C LEU A 49 -6.79 5.03 7.49
N GLU A 50 -6.39 6.27 7.74
CA GLU A 50 -7.33 7.39 7.95
C GLU A 50 -8.36 7.50 6.80
N ASN A 51 -7.86 7.70 5.57
CA ASN A 51 -8.68 7.97 4.38
C ASN A 51 -8.80 6.79 3.40
N HIS A 52 -8.05 5.71 3.63
CA HIS A 52 -7.94 4.61 2.68
C HIS A 52 -7.93 3.26 3.38
N CYS A 53 -8.36 2.22 2.69
CA CYS A 53 -8.18 0.83 3.10
C CYS A 53 -7.21 0.15 2.15
N ILE A 54 -6.28 -0.61 2.72
CA ILE A 54 -5.33 -1.42 1.97
C ILE A 54 -5.78 -2.87 2.05
N TYR A 55 -5.94 -3.50 0.89
CA TYR A 55 -6.23 -4.91 0.72
C TYR A 55 -4.94 -5.61 0.31
N PHE A 56 -4.45 -6.51 1.19
CA PHE A 56 -3.13 -7.12 1.04
C PHE A 56 -3.08 -8.17 -0.07
N HIS A 57 -4.17 -8.94 -0.21
CA HIS A 57 -4.25 -10.01 -1.21
C HIS A 57 -4.32 -9.44 -2.63
N GLU A 58 -5.15 -8.42 -2.84
CA GLU A 58 -5.29 -7.70 -4.11
C GLU A 58 -4.13 -6.71 -4.37
N ARG A 59 -3.28 -6.47 -3.37
CA ARG A 59 -2.23 -5.44 -3.38
C ARG A 59 -2.77 -4.10 -3.84
N MET A 60 -3.83 -3.64 -3.17
CA MET A 60 -4.56 -2.45 -3.58
C MET A 60 -4.92 -1.53 -2.41
N GLN A 61 -4.77 -0.23 -2.61
CA GLN A 61 -5.31 0.82 -1.77
C GLN A 61 -6.62 1.31 -2.40
N VAL A 62 -7.67 1.44 -1.59
CA VAL A 62 -8.98 1.96 -2.00
C VAL A 62 -9.36 3.11 -1.09
N HIS A 63 -9.79 4.24 -1.66
CA HIS A 63 -10.26 5.39 -0.87
C HIS A 63 -11.60 5.05 -0.20
N LYS A 64 -11.76 5.42 1.08
CA LYS A 64 -12.95 5.04 1.88
C LYS A 64 -14.25 5.66 1.39
N GLN A 65 -14.17 6.88 0.86
CA GLN A 65 -15.35 7.62 0.37
C GLN A 65 -15.54 7.49 -1.15
N ASP A 66 -14.52 7.02 -1.87
CA ASP A 66 -14.54 6.96 -3.33
C ASP A 66 -13.91 5.65 -3.79
N PHE A 67 -14.75 4.63 -3.93
CA PHE A 67 -14.31 3.28 -4.30
C PHE A 67 -13.73 3.20 -5.72
N ASN A 68 -13.91 4.22 -6.56
CA ASN A 68 -13.28 4.27 -7.88
C ASN A 68 -11.83 4.75 -7.79
N ARG A 69 -11.44 5.42 -6.70
CA ARG A 69 -10.06 5.83 -6.44
C ARG A 69 -9.28 4.68 -5.82
N GLN A 70 -8.87 3.77 -6.70
CA GLN A 70 -8.04 2.62 -6.39
C GLN A 70 -6.61 2.85 -6.88
N ARG A 71 -5.64 2.40 -6.10
CA ARG A 71 -4.22 2.51 -6.42
C ARG A 71 -3.52 1.20 -6.08
N PRO A 72 -2.71 0.62 -6.98
CA PRO A 72 -1.91 -0.54 -6.65
C PRO A 72 -0.84 -0.16 -5.62
N ILE A 73 -0.47 -1.13 -4.80
CA ILE A 73 0.56 -1.00 -3.77
C ILE A 73 1.64 -2.08 -3.93
N LYS A 74 2.80 -1.84 -3.35
CA LYS A 74 3.88 -2.84 -3.27
C LYS A 74 4.60 -2.75 -1.93
N ARG A 75 5.21 -3.86 -1.53
CA ARG A 75 6.14 -3.98 -0.40
C ARG A 75 7.52 -4.26 -0.96
N GLU A 76 8.53 -3.55 -0.47
CA GLU A 76 9.94 -3.87 -0.70
C GLU A 76 10.59 -4.21 0.64
N GLU A 77 11.31 -5.32 0.68
CA GLU A 77 12.08 -5.71 1.84
C GLU A 77 13.40 -4.94 1.85
N LYS A 78 13.68 -4.21 2.93
CA LYS A 78 15.03 -3.69 3.15
C LYS A 78 15.93 -4.87 3.48
N LYS A 79 16.82 -5.21 2.54
CA LYS A 79 17.92 -6.16 2.74
C LYS A 79 18.95 -5.59 3.70
#